data_AF-A0A2E0QVQ5-F1
#
_entry.id   AF-A0A2E0QVQ5-F1
#
_cell.length_a   1.000
_cell.length_b   1.000
_cell.length_c   1.000
_cell.angle_alpha   90.00
_cell.angle_beta   90.00
_cell.angle_gamma   90.00
#
_symmetry.space_group_name_H-M   'P 1'
#
loop_
_entity.id
_entity.type
_entity.pdbx_description
1 polymer ?
#
loop_
_entity_poly.entity_id
_entity_poly.type
_entity_poly.pdbx_seq_one_letter_code
_entity_poly.pdbx_strand_id
1 'polypeptide(L)'
;MEMSENKATLAKRLGCTVHISPLEMKLRRMRLKYSNSSGDTLDEWLVDICNARGYYAIFRPGVKVAEYDYPGESELLDEELAASLLLLSRVDEPRILRLASQIISRAEIYPATFSRLVEIERLQRQVKMLARQALKVSPHHSAWASIYKRFQDACDFSDSLIHWTRLAEPQMEPGKVGAKTWNLIS
;
A
#
# COMPACT_ATOMS: atom_id res chain seq x y z
N MET A 1 1.38 19.60 -22.95
CA MET A 1 1.05 18.17 -23.09
C MET A 1 2.33 17.40 -22.80
N GLU A 2 2.67 17.28 -21.52
CA GLU A 2 3.85 16.51 -21.12
C GLU A 2 3.56 15.04 -21.43
N MET A 3 4.43 14.43 -22.21
CA MET A 3 4.45 12.99 -22.44
C MET A 3 4.48 12.31 -21.09
N SER A 4 3.47 11.52 -20.75
CA SER A 4 3.55 10.65 -19.58
C SER A 4 4.73 9.70 -19.81
N GLU A 5 5.83 9.96 -19.11
CA GLU A 5 6.91 9.00 -18.98
C GLU A 5 6.26 7.67 -18.60
N ASN A 6 6.50 6.65 -19.41
CA ASN A 6 5.97 5.32 -19.22
C ASN A 6 6.64 4.73 -17.96
N LYS A 7 6.13 5.13 -16.78
CA LYS A 7 6.72 4.80 -15.49
C LYS A 7 6.81 3.28 -15.40
N ALA A 8 8.01 2.78 -15.12
CA ALA A 8 8.23 1.35 -15.00
C ALA A 8 7.34 0.76 -13.89
N THR A 9 6.72 -0.39 -14.17
CA THR A 9 6.00 -1.13 -13.14
C THR A 9 6.97 -1.79 -12.17
N LEU A 10 6.48 -2.11 -10.98
CA LEU A 10 7.24 -2.84 -9.97
C LEU A 10 7.76 -4.18 -10.52
N ALA A 11 6.94 -4.86 -11.33
CA ALA A 11 7.32 -6.09 -12.01
C ALA A 11 8.54 -5.90 -12.93
N LYS A 12 8.56 -4.80 -13.70
CA LYS A 12 9.66 -4.49 -14.62
C LYS A 12 10.97 -4.26 -13.87
N ARG A 13 10.95 -3.53 -12.75
CA ARG A 13 12.15 -3.35 -11.91
C ARG A 13 12.66 -4.67 -11.36
N LEU A 14 11.76 -5.55 -10.94
CA LEU A 14 12.10 -6.81 -10.28
C LEU A 14 12.37 -7.97 -11.25
N GLY A 15 12.31 -7.71 -12.57
CA GLY A 15 12.53 -8.72 -13.60
C GLY A 15 11.54 -9.89 -13.51
N CYS A 16 10.28 -9.64 -13.10
CA CYS A 16 9.28 -10.67 -12.89
C CYS A 16 8.01 -10.44 -13.72
N THR A 17 7.22 -11.50 -13.88
CA THR A 17 5.93 -11.46 -14.58
C THR A 17 4.80 -11.13 -13.62
N VAL A 18 3.81 -10.37 -14.08
CA VAL A 18 2.58 -10.10 -13.35
C VAL A 18 1.60 -11.27 -13.53
N HIS A 19 0.95 -11.75 -12.47
CA HIS A 19 -0.18 -12.68 -12.59
C HIS A 19 -1.45 -11.93 -13.02
N ILE A 20 -2.44 -12.68 -13.49
CA ILE A 20 -3.78 -12.12 -13.69
C ILE A 20 -4.43 -11.95 -12.33
N SER A 21 -4.56 -10.71 -11.87
CA SER A 21 -5.11 -10.36 -10.55
C SER A 21 -6.64 -10.24 -10.59
N PRO A 22 -7.40 -11.12 -9.90
CA PRO A 22 -8.84 -10.95 -9.70
C PRO A 22 -9.20 -9.62 -9.07
N LEU A 23 -8.42 -9.18 -8.08
CA LEU A 23 -8.59 -7.89 -7.41
C LEU A 23 -8.42 -6.73 -8.40
N GLU A 24 -7.39 -6.74 -9.25
CA GLU A 24 -7.22 -5.71 -10.27
C GLU A 24 -8.40 -5.66 -11.24
N MET A 25 -8.93 -6.81 -11.66
CA MET A 25 -10.12 -6.88 -12.50
C MET A 25 -11.35 -6.29 -11.79
N LYS A 26 -11.54 -6.60 -10.50
CA LYS A 26 -12.60 -6.01 -9.66
C LYS A 26 -12.47 -4.49 -9.64
N LEU A 27 -11.29 -3.96 -9.35
CA LEU A 27 -11.03 -2.53 -9.27
C LEU A 27 -11.27 -1.80 -10.59
N ARG A 28 -10.82 -2.38 -11.72
CA ARG A 28 -11.06 -1.79 -13.05
C ARG A 28 -12.55 -1.69 -13.36
N ARG A 29 -13.32 -2.74 -13.07
CA ARG A 29 -14.79 -2.71 -13.23
C ARG A 29 -15.44 -1.72 -12.29
N MET A 30 -14.97 -1.65 -11.05
CA MET A 30 -15.47 -0.73 -10.04
C MET A 30 -15.22 0.72 -10.48
N ARG A 31 -14.01 1.07 -10.92
CA ARG A 31 -13.69 2.42 -11.41
C ARG A 31 -14.61 2.87 -12.56
N LEU A 32 -15.02 1.96 -13.44
CA LEU A 32 -15.98 2.27 -14.51
C LEU A 32 -17.39 2.58 -13.97
N LYS A 33 -17.76 2.06 -12.79
CA LYS A 33 -19.04 2.37 -12.11
C LYS A 33 -19.03 3.78 -11.48
N TYR A 34 -17.87 4.23 -10.97
CA TYR A 34 -17.72 5.57 -10.39
C TYR A 34 -17.30 6.57 -11.48
N SER A 35 -18.29 7.04 -12.24
CA SER A 35 -18.13 7.91 -13.41
C SER A 35 -17.46 9.26 -13.10
N ASN A 36 -17.57 9.75 -11.87
CA ASN A 36 -16.80 10.87 -11.35
C ASN A 36 -15.54 10.35 -10.64
N SER A 37 -14.65 9.71 -11.40
CA SER A 37 -13.38 9.17 -10.91
C SER A 37 -12.37 10.30 -10.77
N SER A 38 -11.87 10.54 -9.56
CA SER A 38 -10.66 11.34 -9.38
C SER A 38 -9.45 10.58 -9.95
N GLY A 39 -8.67 11.25 -10.79
CA GLY A 39 -7.43 10.72 -11.37
C GLY A 39 -7.59 9.96 -12.68
N ASP A 40 -6.54 10.01 -13.50
CA ASP A 40 -6.47 9.45 -14.85
C ASP A 40 -6.08 7.96 -14.81
N THR A 41 -5.35 7.56 -13.77
CA THR A 41 -4.87 6.20 -13.58
C THR A 41 -5.57 5.46 -12.44
N LEU A 42 -5.47 4.13 -12.44
CA LEU A 42 -5.99 3.32 -11.33
C LEU A 42 -5.22 3.58 -10.03
N ASP A 43 -3.91 3.87 -10.12
CA ASP A 43 -3.05 4.12 -8.96
C ASP A 43 -3.45 5.43 -8.26
N GLU A 44 -3.70 6.49 -9.03
CA GLU A 44 -4.20 7.76 -8.52
C GLU A 44 -5.57 7.62 -7.86
N TRP A 45 -6.50 6.93 -8.52
CA TRP A 45 -7.83 6.67 -7.97
C TRP A 45 -7.76 5.91 -6.64
N LEU A 46 -6.87 4.91 -6.52
CA LEU A 46 -6.64 4.19 -5.26
C LEU A 46 -6.07 5.10 -4.16
N VAL A 47 -5.14 6.01 -4.50
CA VAL A 47 -4.62 7.01 -3.55
C VAL A 47 -5.76 7.90 -3.05
N ASP A 48 -6.69 8.31 -3.91
CA ASP A 48 -7.80 9.16 -3.49
C ASP A 48 -8.82 8.40 -2.63
N ILE A 49 -9.10 7.12 -2.92
CA ILE A 49 -9.92 6.26 -2.05
C ILE A 49 -9.28 6.17 -0.66
N CYS A 50 -7.95 5.97 -0.59
CA CYS A 50 -7.23 5.94 0.69
C CYS A 50 -7.43 7.24 1.47
N ASN A 51 -7.23 8.39 0.81
CA ASN A 51 -7.41 9.70 1.42
C ASN A 51 -8.86 9.95 1.87
N ALA A 52 -9.85 9.55 1.06
CA ALA A 52 -11.26 9.65 1.42
C ALA A 52 -11.61 8.83 2.67
N ARG A 53 -10.89 7.72 2.92
CA ARG A 53 -11.00 6.88 4.12
C ARG A 53 -10.11 7.30 5.28
N GLY A 54 -9.42 8.43 5.15
CA GLY A 54 -8.59 8.97 6.23
C GLY A 54 -7.16 8.43 6.29
N TYR A 55 -6.68 7.77 5.23
CA TYR A 55 -5.29 7.34 5.09
C TYR A 55 -4.48 8.40 4.33
N TYR A 56 -3.79 9.26 5.07
CA TYR A 56 -3.15 10.48 4.55
C TYR A 56 -1.65 10.40 4.39
N ALA A 57 -1.04 9.21 4.39
CA ALA A 57 0.39 9.07 4.16
C ALA A 57 0.85 9.77 2.87
N ILE A 58 -0.03 9.85 1.87
CA ILE A 58 0.18 10.55 0.59
C ILE A 58 -1.13 11.16 0.11
N PHE A 59 -1.05 12.39 -0.39
CA PHE A 59 -2.16 13.08 -1.03
C PHE A 59 -1.77 13.55 -2.44
N ARG A 60 -2.76 13.74 -3.30
CA ARG A 60 -2.59 14.39 -4.60
C ARG A 60 -2.91 15.88 -4.47
N PRO A 61 -1.96 16.79 -4.71
CA PRO A 61 -2.20 18.23 -4.59
C PRO A 61 -3.36 18.69 -5.50
N GLY A 62 -4.24 19.55 -4.97
CA GLY A 62 -5.36 20.11 -5.72
C GLY A 62 -6.60 19.20 -5.85
N VAL A 63 -6.51 17.94 -5.43
CA VAL A 63 -7.65 17.02 -5.42
C VAL A 63 -8.41 17.19 -4.10
N LYS A 64 -9.68 17.61 -4.20
CA LYS A 64 -10.60 17.65 -3.06
C LYS A 64 -11.41 16.37 -3.05
N VAL A 65 -10.99 15.39 -2.26
CA VAL A 65 -11.63 14.06 -2.24
C VAL A 65 -13.14 14.13 -1.97
N ALA A 66 -13.61 15.08 -1.16
CA ALA A 66 -15.03 15.26 -0.87
C ALA A 66 -15.93 15.63 -2.08
N GLU A 67 -15.35 16.02 -3.22
CA GLU A 67 -16.08 16.36 -4.45
C GLU A 67 -16.31 15.14 -5.37
N TYR A 68 -15.87 13.94 -4.96
CA TYR A 68 -15.92 12.72 -5.75
C TYR A 68 -16.58 11.57 -4.98
N ASP A 69 -17.19 10.64 -5.71
CA ASP A 69 -17.77 9.44 -5.13
C ASP A 69 -16.74 8.30 -5.14
N TYR A 70 -16.63 7.62 -4.00
CA TYR A 70 -15.73 6.47 -3.82
C TYR A 70 -16.49 5.25 -3.28
N PRO A 71 -15.99 4.04 -3.53
CA PRO A 71 -16.53 2.85 -2.89
C PRO A 71 -16.39 2.94 -1.37
N GLY A 72 -17.49 2.67 -0.67
CA GLY A 72 -17.49 2.47 0.78
C GLY A 72 -16.82 1.14 1.18
N GLU A 73 -16.67 0.93 2.48
CA GLU A 73 -16.05 -0.29 3.03
C GLU A 73 -16.81 -1.58 2.64
N SER A 74 -18.12 -1.49 2.42
CA SER A 74 -18.93 -2.63 1.99
C SER A 74 -18.65 -3.08 0.55
N GLU A 75 -18.11 -2.20 -0.30
CA GLU A 75 -17.82 -2.49 -1.72
C GLU A 75 -16.34 -2.84 -1.94
N LEU A 76 -15.45 -2.18 -1.20
CA LEU A 76 -14.01 -2.40 -1.22
C LEU A 76 -13.50 -2.41 0.23
N LEU A 77 -13.03 -3.55 0.71
CA LEU A 77 -12.49 -3.66 2.08
C LEU A 77 -11.12 -2.98 2.18
N ASP A 78 -10.70 -2.61 3.39
CA ASP A 78 -9.37 -2.04 3.62
C ASP A 78 -8.25 -3.05 3.37
N GLU A 79 -8.50 -4.36 3.60
CA GLU A 79 -7.58 -5.42 3.21
C GLU A 79 -7.42 -5.52 1.69
N GLU A 80 -8.51 -5.36 0.95
CA GLU A 80 -8.49 -5.32 -0.50
C GLU A 80 -7.74 -4.07 -0.98
N LEU A 81 -7.99 -2.91 -0.36
CA LEU A 81 -7.30 -1.66 -0.68
C LEU A 81 -5.79 -1.79 -0.44
N ALA A 82 -5.37 -2.28 0.73
CA ALA A 82 -3.97 -2.53 1.05
C ALA A 82 -3.32 -3.53 0.08
N ALA A 83 -3.98 -4.65 -0.24
CA ALA A 83 -3.47 -5.63 -1.19
C ALA A 83 -3.33 -5.03 -2.61
N SER A 84 -4.28 -4.20 -3.02
CA SER A 84 -4.29 -3.53 -4.34
C SER A 84 -3.06 -2.65 -4.55
N LEU A 85 -2.64 -1.91 -3.51
CA LEU A 85 -1.46 -1.05 -3.53
C LEU A 85 -0.14 -1.85 -3.62
N LEU A 86 -0.16 -3.15 -3.34
CA LEU A 86 1.01 -4.03 -3.35
C LEU A 86 1.16 -4.85 -4.65
N LEU A 87 0.20 -4.75 -5.58
CA LEU A 87 0.24 -5.49 -6.84
C LEU A 87 1.48 -5.11 -7.68
N LEU A 88 2.14 -6.11 -8.27
CA LEU A 88 3.33 -5.88 -9.11
C LEU A 88 3.02 -5.13 -10.40
N SER A 89 1.75 -5.11 -10.81
CA SER A 89 1.25 -4.32 -11.94
C SER A 89 1.23 -2.82 -11.67
N ARG A 90 1.32 -2.39 -10.40
CA ARG A 90 1.35 -0.97 -10.04
C ARG A 90 2.64 -0.32 -10.50
N VAL A 91 2.60 1.01 -10.62
CA VAL A 91 3.78 1.84 -10.82
C VAL A 91 4.76 1.60 -9.66
N ASP A 92 6.05 1.51 -9.96
CA ASP A 92 7.11 1.39 -8.95
C ASP A 92 7.32 2.71 -8.20
N GLU A 93 6.37 3.03 -7.32
CA GLU A 93 6.40 4.24 -6.51
C GLU A 93 6.46 3.87 -5.03
N PRO A 94 7.61 4.05 -4.34
CA PRO A 94 7.77 3.70 -2.93
C PRO A 94 6.77 4.41 -2.01
N ARG A 95 6.20 5.52 -2.47
CA ARG A 95 5.14 6.23 -1.76
C ARG A 95 3.91 5.32 -1.65
N ILE A 96 3.45 4.67 -2.71
CA ILE A 96 2.28 3.77 -2.67
C ILE A 96 2.42 2.69 -1.58
N LEU A 97 3.63 2.15 -1.39
CA LEU A 97 3.93 1.18 -0.33
C LEU A 97 3.79 1.78 1.10
N ARG A 98 4.00 3.08 1.25
CA ARG A 98 3.79 3.84 2.50
C ARG A 98 2.30 3.88 2.87
N LEU A 99 1.41 4.09 1.89
CA LEU A 99 -0.04 4.02 2.10
C LEU A 99 -0.49 2.60 2.49
N ALA A 100 -0.03 1.57 1.76
CA ALA A 100 -0.34 0.18 2.10
C ALA A 100 0.10 -0.15 3.54
N SER A 101 1.28 0.32 3.94
CA SER A 101 1.78 0.15 5.30
C SER A 101 0.92 0.88 6.34
N GLN A 102 0.44 2.08 6.06
CA GLN A 102 -0.45 2.81 6.97
C GLN A 102 -1.74 2.02 7.19
N ILE A 103 -2.37 1.54 6.12
CA ILE A 103 -3.62 0.76 6.21
C ILE A 103 -3.40 -0.49 7.08
N ILE A 104 -2.29 -1.22 6.87
CA ILE A 104 -1.97 -2.42 7.67
C ILE A 104 -1.59 -2.10 9.12
N SER A 105 -1.06 -0.90 9.39
CA SER A 105 -0.67 -0.49 10.73
C SER A 105 -1.83 0.04 11.57
N ARG A 106 -2.91 0.53 10.94
CA ARG A 106 -4.19 0.68 11.64
C ARG A 106 -4.72 -0.71 11.94
N ALA A 107 -4.75 -1.08 13.20
CA ALA A 107 -5.07 -2.43 13.66
C ALA A 107 -6.49 -2.94 13.32
N GLU A 108 -7.25 -2.21 12.52
CA GLU A 108 -8.60 -2.53 12.04
C GLU A 108 -8.60 -3.60 10.94
N ILE A 109 -7.44 -3.88 10.30
CA ILE A 109 -7.33 -5.00 9.35
C ILE A 109 -7.48 -6.34 10.07
N TYR A 110 -8.36 -7.19 9.54
CA TYR A 110 -8.47 -8.61 9.89
C TYR A 110 -7.33 -9.43 9.25
N PRO A 111 -6.34 -9.92 10.02
CA PRO A 111 -5.15 -10.54 9.45
C PRO A 111 -5.44 -11.80 8.64
N ALA A 112 -6.51 -12.53 8.98
CA ALA A 112 -6.93 -13.73 8.24
C ALA A 112 -7.47 -13.39 6.83
N THR A 113 -8.33 -12.36 6.73
CA THR A 113 -8.87 -11.86 5.46
C THR A 113 -7.74 -11.35 4.58
N PHE A 114 -6.86 -10.51 5.14
CA PHE A 114 -5.70 -9.99 4.42
C PHE A 114 -4.78 -11.12 3.96
N SER A 115 -4.45 -12.09 4.82
CA SER A 115 -3.58 -13.22 4.45
C SER A 115 -4.15 -14.05 3.30
N ARG A 116 -5.47 -14.30 3.29
CA ARG A 116 -6.13 -15.00 2.19
C ARG A 116 -6.03 -14.21 0.87
N LEU A 117 -6.23 -12.89 0.91
CA LEU A 117 -6.07 -12.03 -0.27
C LEU A 117 -4.64 -12.04 -0.78
N VAL A 118 -3.65 -11.98 0.12
CA VAL A 118 -2.23 -12.04 -0.21
C VAL A 118 -1.87 -13.34 -0.94
N GLU A 119 -2.48 -14.46 -0.56
CA GLU A 119 -2.28 -15.75 -1.23
C GLU A 119 -2.89 -15.78 -2.63
N ILE A 120 -4.14 -15.33 -2.76
CA ILE A 120 -4.87 -15.24 -4.04
C ILE A 120 -4.11 -14.35 -5.02
N GLU A 121 -3.62 -13.21 -4.53
CA GLU A 121 -2.94 -12.19 -5.32
C GLU A 121 -1.43 -12.40 -5.44
N ARG A 122 -0.90 -13.52 -4.95
CA ARG A 122 0.54 -13.87 -5.03
C ARG A 122 1.46 -12.75 -4.49
N LEU A 123 1.04 -12.11 -3.40
CA LEU A 123 1.69 -10.96 -2.77
C LEU A 123 2.63 -11.34 -1.62
N GLN A 124 2.88 -12.63 -1.39
CA GLN A 124 3.58 -13.11 -0.20
C GLN A 124 4.98 -12.49 -0.05
N ARG A 125 5.70 -12.31 -1.16
CA ARG A 125 7.07 -11.74 -1.15
C ARG A 125 7.05 -10.26 -0.74
N GLN A 126 6.12 -9.50 -1.30
CA GLN A 126 5.90 -8.07 -1.06
C GLN A 126 5.53 -7.85 0.39
N VAL A 127 4.57 -8.63 0.88
CA VAL A 127 4.03 -8.54 2.23
C VAL A 127 5.06 -8.99 3.26
N LYS A 128 5.77 -10.11 3.04
CA LYS A 128 6.89 -10.54 3.90
C LYS A 128 7.92 -9.43 4.05
N MET A 129 8.33 -8.85 2.92
CA MET A 129 9.37 -7.82 2.94
C MET A 129 8.88 -6.53 3.60
N LEU A 130 7.65 -6.10 3.33
CA LEU A 130 7.05 -4.93 3.98
C LEU A 130 6.94 -5.14 5.50
N ALA A 131 6.45 -6.29 5.93
CA ALA A 131 6.36 -6.67 7.34
C ALA A 131 7.73 -6.70 8.02
N ARG A 132 8.76 -7.24 7.34
CA ARG A 132 10.15 -7.22 7.84
C ARG A 132 10.65 -5.80 8.08
N GLN A 133 10.34 -4.85 7.19
CA GLN A 133 10.76 -3.46 7.37
C GLN A 133 9.93 -2.76 8.46
N ALA A 134 8.63 -3.03 8.54
CA ALA A 134 7.76 -2.46 9.57
C ALA A 134 8.15 -2.92 10.98
N LEU A 135 8.49 -4.20 11.15
CA LEU A 135 8.93 -4.77 12.44
C LEU A 135 10.28 -4.26 12.91
N LYS A 136 11.11 -3.64 12.05
CA LYS A 136 12.31 -2.92 12.51
C LYS A 136 11.95 -1.64 13.28
N VAL A 137 10.80 -1.05 12.96
CA VAL A 137 10.32 0.20 13.56
C VAL A 137 9.46 -0.10 14.78
N SER A 138 8.54 -1.06 14.66
CA SER A 138 7.68 -1.50 15.76
C SER A 138 7.74 -3.03 15.93
N PRO A 139 8.73 -3.55 16.68
CA PRO A 139 8.95 -5.00 16.82
C PRO A 139 7.79 -5.77 17.45
N HIS A 140 6.95 -5.09 18.24
CA HIS A 140 5.83 -5.69 18.97
C HIS A 140 4.48 -5.47 18.29
N HIS A 141 4.45 -4.97 17.05
CA HIS A 141 3.21 -4.74 16.33
C HIS A 141 2.52 -6.05 15.96
N SER A 142 1.36 -6.32 16.57
CA SER A 142 0.66 -7.61 16.50
C SER A 142 0.29 -8.03 15.07
N ALA A 143 -0.31 -7.12 14.28
CA ALA A 143 -0.71 -7.40 12.91
C ALA A 143 0.49 -7.76 12.02
N TRP A 144 1.52 -6.92 12.00
CA TRP A 144 2.76 -7.17 11.25
C TRP A 144 3.48 -8.44 11.70
N ALA A 145 3.53 -8.73 13.00
CA ALA A 145 4.14 -9.96 13.52
C ALA A 145 3.38 -11.21 13.04
N SER A 146 2.05 -11.17 13.06
CA SER A 146 1.19 -12.25 12.56
C SER A 146 1.37 -12.48 11.06
N ILE A 147 1.35 -11.39 10.28
CA ILE A 147 1.55 -11.40 8.82
C ILE A 147 2.95 -11.94 8.47
N TYR A 148 3.99 -11.46 9.15
CA TYR A 148 5.37 -11.90 8.92
C TYR A 148 5.52 -13.39 9.21
N LYS A 149 4.99 -13.86 10.35
CA LYS A 149 5.02 -15.28 10.72
C LYS A 149 4.30 -16.14 9.69
N ARG A 150 3.16 -15.69 9.15
CA ARG A 150 2.39 -16.42 8.13
C ARG A 150 3.16 -16.61 6.83
N PHE A 151 3.95 -15.61 6.41
CA PHE A 151 4.64 -15.60 5.12
C PHE A 151 6.17 -15.68 5.22
N GLN A 152 6.70 -16.14 6.36
CA GLN A 152 8.14 -16.20 6.62
C GLN A 152 8.91 -17.05 5.59
N ASP A 153 8.27 -18.08 5.03
CA ASP A 153 8.87 -19.00 4.06
C ASP A 153 8.79 -18.50 2.61
N ALA A 154 8.12 -17.37 2.36
CA ALA A 154 8.08 -16.78 1.02
C ALA A 154 9.49 -16.34 0.57
N CYS A 155 9.79 -16.50 -0.73
CA CYS A 155 11.09 -16.12 -1.29
C CYS A 155 11.35 -14.61 -1.16
N ASP A 156 12.55 -14.24 -0.72
CA ASP A 156 12.97 -12.83 -0.66
C ASP A 156 13.18 -12.27 -2.07
N PHE A 157 12.97 -10.96 -2.24
CA PHE A 157 13.46 -10.26 -3.43
C PHE A 157 14.99 -10.12 -3.38
N SER A 158 15.62 -10.06 -4.55
CA SER A 158 17.04 -9.71 -4.65
C SER A 158 17.32 -8.33 -4.06
N ASP A 159 16.38 -7.40 -4.28
CA ASP A 159 16.46 -6.02 -3.82
C ASP A 159 15.29 -5.63 -2.90
N SER A 160 15.56 -4.75 -1.94
CA SER A 160 14.50 -4.22 -1.06
C SER A 160 13.55 -3.32 -1.86
N LEU A 161 12.22 -3.55 -1.78
CA LEU A 161 11.23 -2.65 -2.39
C LEU A 161 11.18 -1.30 -1.68
N ILE A 162 11.47 -1.27 -0.39
CA ILE A 162 11.40 -0.06 0.43
C ILE A 162 12.37 -0.12 1.61
N HIS A 163 12.92 1.02 1.98
CA HIS A 163 13.69 1.18 3.22
C HIS A 163 12.74 1.53 4.37
N TRP A 164 12.99 1.01 5.58
CA TRP A 164 12.08 1.16 6.72
C TRP A 164 11.77 2.62 7.08
N THR A 165 12.70 3.57 6.87
CA THR A 165 12.47 5.01 7.11
C THR A 165 11.34 5.58 6.26
N ARG A 166 10.99 4.94 5.14
CA ARG A 166 9.84 5.32 4.32
C ARG A 166 8.51 4.82 4.87
N LEU A 167 8.51 3.91 5.85
CA LEU A 167 7.32 3.40 6.54
C LEU A 167 7.13 4.05 7.93
N ALA A 168 8.04 4.93 8.31
CA ALA A 168 8.07 5.53 9.62
C ALA A 168 8.03 7.06 9.54
N GLU A 169 7.68 7.65 10.67
CA GLU A 169 7.77 9.08 10.93
C GLU A 169 8.68 9.34 12.13
N PRO A 170 9.59 10.31 12.02
CA PRO A 170 10.47 10.65 13.12
C PRO A 170 9.66 11.35 14.21
N GLN A 171 9.77 10.87 15.44
CA GLN A 171 9.32 11.61 16.61
C GLN A 171 10.46 12.49 17.08
N MET A 172 10.34 13.78 16.81
CA MET A 172 11.36 14.78 17.14
C MET A 172 11.38 15.07 18.64
N GLU A 173 12.57 15.30 19.18
CA GLU A 173 12.70 15.91 20.50
C GLU A 173 12.69 17.45 20.34
N PRO A 174 11.86 18.19 21.09
CA PRO A 174 11.82 19.65 20.99
C PRO A 174 13.22 20.25 21.18
N GLY A 175 13.64 21.11 20.25
CA GLY A 175 14.91 21.83 20.34
C GLY A 175 16.17 21.01 19.99
N LYS A 176 16.06 19.77 19.52
CA LYS A 176 17.21 18.98 19.05
C LYS A 176 17.12 18.63 17.56
N VAL A 177 18.28 18.61 16.92
CA VAL A 177 18.44 18.09 15.56
C VAL A 177 18.62 16.57 15.64
N GLY A 178 17.53 15.83 15.47
CA GLY A 178 17.54 14.36 15.45
C GLY A 178 16.21 13.76 15.89
N ALA A 179 15.84 12.63 15.28
CA ALA A 179 14.69 11.84 15.72
C ALA A 179 15.04 11.12 17.02
N LYS A 180 14.21 11.29 18.05
CA LYS A 180 14.33 10.57 19.33
C LYS A 180 13.93 9.10 19.17
N THR A 181 12.84 8.89 18.45
CA THR A 181 12.24 7.59 18.15
C THR A 181 11.61 7.65 16.76
N TRP A 182 11.24 6.48 16.22
CA TRP A 182 10.54 6.35 14.96
C TRP A 182 9.26 5.59 15.21
N ASN A 183 8.14 6.11 14.72
CA ASN A 183 6.85 5.46 14.82
C ASN A 183 6.43 4.98 13.44
N LEU A 184 5.76 3.83 13.37
CA LEU A 184 5.09 3.44 12.13
C LEU A 184 4.00 4.46 11.81
N ILE A 185 3.80 4.68 10.52
CA ILE A 185 2.68 5.51 10.06
C ILE A 185 1.40 4.72 10.32
N SER A 186 0.45 5.34 11.02
CA SER A 186 -0.87 4.79 11.36
C SER A 186 -1.96 5.83 11.13
#